data_AF-A0A2Z5UDH3-F1
#
_entry.id   AF-A0A2Z5UDH3-F1
#
_cell.length_a   1.000
_cell.length_b   1.000
_cell.length_c   1.000
_cell.angle_alpha   90.00
_cell.angle_beta   90.00
_cell.angle_gamma   90.00
#
_symmetry.space_group_name_H-M   'P 1'
#
loop_
_entity.id
_entity.type
_entity.pdbx_description
1 polymer ?
#
loop_
_entity_poly.entity_id
_entity_poly.type
_entity_poly.pdbx_seq_one_letter_code
_entity_poly.pdbx_strand_id
1 'polypeptide(L)'
;MTEELPELLLSQIADGGFVHAGRWDLNAQGMLIFAGNAPKHPGVYIFVQAGSARYVGVASRSLARRLYMYGRPGVSQRTNIRLNAALRDELANGNIVDVYVANPPDLKWNGWTVSGAEGLEAAIIRSFRLPWNQRGTVPAVIPSASTELPQANSSDSTHAFGSAAPDQRTKTADRIRDYAESRFFDPARDAGRSIVEISAREIHDALGLRNAFPSVCQALSGRKIAELCRVNLTRRIGPSNSSTTAYVYELLE
;
A
#
# COMPACT_ATOMS: atom_id res chain seq x y z
N MET A 1 -22.77 3.80 15.85
CA MET A 1 -21.76 2.99 16.55
C MET A 1 -20.72 2.61 15.53
N THR A 2 -19.50 3.10 15.66
CA THR A 2 -18.38 2.70 14.79
C THR A 2 -17.99 1.29 15.26
N GLU A 3 -18.38 0.25 14.53
CA GLU A 3 -17.93 -1.10 14.87
C GLU A 3 -16.42 -1.16 14.68
N GLU A 4 -15.70 -1.34 15.78
CA GLU A 4 -14.27 -1.60 15.76
C GLU A 4 -14.04 -2.99 15.18
N LEU A 5 -13.18 -3.11 14.16
CA LEU A 5 -12.91 -4.40 13.54
C LEU A 5 -12.26 -5.36 14.56
N PRO A 6 -12.64 -6.65 14.59
CA PRO A 6 -12.08 -7.62 15.53
C PRO A 6 -10.60 -7.91 15.24
N GLU A 7 -9.86 -8.40 16.24
CA GLU A 7 -8.53 -8.97 15.99
C GLU A 7 -8.62 -10.28 15.20
N LEU A 8 -7.64 -10.53 14.32
CA LEU A 8 -7.49 -11.84 13.69
C LEU A 8 -6.62 -12.73 14.58
N LEU A 9 -7.22 -13.76 15.17
CA LEU A 9 -6.56 -14.66 16.11
C LEU A 9 -5.78 -15.77 15.41
N LEU A 10 -4.76 -16.30 16.08
CA LEU A 10 -3.92 -17.40 15.59
C LEU A 10 -4.74 -18.65 15.22
N SER A 11 -5.78 -18.98 15.98
CA SER A 11 -6.68 -20.10 15.65
C SER A 11 -7.34 -19.89 14.29
N GLN A 12 -7.87 -18.70 14.02
CA GLN A 12 -8.50 -18.36 12.74
C GLN A 12 -7.49 -18.35 11.59
N ILE A 13 -6.24 -17.96 11.85
CA ILE A 13 -5.15 -18.01 10.86
C ILE A 13 -4.85 -19.46 10.48
N ALA A 14 -4.67 -20.34 11.48
CA ALA A 14 -4.39 -21.75 11.26
C ALA A 14 -5.56 -22.48 10.58
N ASP A 15 -6.79 -22.28 11.08
CA ASP A 15 -8.01 -22.83 10.49
C ASP A 15 -8.27 -22.29 9.08
N GLY A 16 -7.81 -21.07 8.80
CA GLY A 16 -7.83 -20.41 7.50
C GLY A 16 -6.81 -20.95 6.49
N GLY A 17 -6.06 -22.00 6.84
CA GLY A 17 -5.12 -22.68 5.94
C GLY A 17 -3.74 -22.01 5.83
N PHE A 18 -3.42 -21.08 6.73
CA PHE A 18 -2.05 -20.57 6.83
C PHE A 18 -1.17 -21.56 7.59
N VAL A 19 0.07 -21.73 7.13
CA VAL A 19 1.08 -22.56 7.77
C VAL A 19 2.18 -21.71 8.39
N HIS A 20 2.69 -22.11 9.57
CA HIS A 20 3.84 -21.45 10.18
C HIS A 20 5.08 -21.63 9.29
N ALA A 21 5.71 -20.53 8.91
CA ALA A 21 6.90 -20.53 8.05
C ALA A 21 8.20 -20.26 8.83
N GLY A 22 8.09 -19.66 10.02
CA GLY A 22 9.22 -19.25 10.84
C GLY A 22 8.92 -18.00 11.64
N ARG A 23 9.97 -17.34 12.13
CA ARG A 23 9.87 -16.13 12.97
C ARG A 23 10.88 -15.08 12.57
N TRP A 24 10.64 -13.85 12.98
CA TRP A 24 11.66 -12.80 12.93
C TRP A 24 12.67 -12.96 14.05
N ASP A 25 13.92 -12.60 13.79
CA ASP A 25 15.01 -12.64 14.75
C ASP A 25 16.02 -11.49 14.48
N LEU A 26 16.90 -11.21 15.43
CA LEU A 26 18.02 -10.29 15.26
C LEU A 26 19.31 -11.09 15.21
N ASN A 27 20.13 -10.85 14.19
CA ASN A 27 21.47 -11.45 14.16
C ASN A 27 22.42 -10.74 15.14
N ALA A 28 23.66 -11.23 15.25
CA ALA A 28 24.68 -10.66 16.14
C ALA A 28 25.02 -9.18 15.87
N GLN A 29 24.69 -8.65 14.68
CA GLN A 29 24.89 -7.25 14.31
C GLN A 29 23.61 -6.41 14.48
N GLY A 30 22.55 -6.97 15.07
CA GLY A 30 21.26 -6.30 15.26
C GLY A 30 20.46 -6.11 13.96
N MET A 31 20.83 -6.82 12.88
CA MET A 31 20.08 -6.82 11.63
C MET A 31 18.90 -7.77 11.74
N LEU A 32 17.73 -7.30 11.30
CA LEU A 32 16.52 -8.11 11.22
C LEU A 32 16.71 -9.24 10.19
N ILE A 33 16.48 -10.47 10.62
CA ILE A 33 16.54 -11.67 9.79
C ILE A 33 15.27 -12.50 9.95
N PHE A 34 14.91 -13.23 8.90
CA PHE A 34 13.85 -14.23 8.96
C PHE A 34 14.47 -15.60 9.29
N ALA A 35 14.14 -16.13 10.47
CA ALA A 35 14.55 -17.45 10.93
C ALA A 35 13.44 -18.48 10.60
N GLY A 36 13.50 -19.04 9.39
CA GLY A 36 12.50 -19.98 8.91
C GLY A 36 12.74 -20.44 7.47
N ASN A 37 11.77 -21.18 6.93
CA ASN A 37 11.79 -21.63 5.54
C ASN A 37 10.58 -21.07 4.79
N ALA A 38 10.78 -19.92 4.17
CA ALA A 38 9.75 -19.27 3.38
C ALA A 38 9.65 -19.90 1.98
N PRO A 39 8.44 -20.15 1.46
CA PRO A 39 8.27 -20.69 0.11
C PRO A 39 8.83 -19.78 -0.98
N LYS A 40 9.33 -20.36 -2.07
CA LYS A 40 9.90 -19.63 -3.22
C LYS A 40 8.88 -19.37 -4.34
N HIS A 41 7.61 -19.22 -3.98
CA HIS A 41 6.50 -18.91 -4.90
C HIS A 41 5.63 -17.77 -4.34
N PRO A 42 4.69 -17.22 -5.13
CA PRO A 42 3.76 -16.20 -4.66
C PRO A 42 2.90 -16.65 -3.49
N GLY A 43 2.29 -15.71 -2.78
CA GLY A 43 1.33 -16.02 -1.71
C GLY A 43 1.07 -14.83 -0.79
N VAL A 44 0.37 -15.13 0.31
CA VAL A 44 0.04 -14.18 1.38
C VAL A 44 0.84 -14.55 2.62
N TYR A 45 1.26 -13.56 3.40
CA TYR A 45 1.92 -13.76 4.68
C TYR A 45 1.34 -12.87 5.76
N ILE A 46 1.36 -13.35 7.00
CA ILE A 46 0.87 -12.66 8.19
C ILE A 46 1.98 -12.64 9.24
N PHE A 47 2.22 -11.48 9.85
CA PHE A 47 3.02 -11.37 11.07
C PHE A 47 2.11 -11.48 12.28
N VAL A 48 2.43 -12.39 13.19
CA VAL A 48 1.63 -12.71 14.39
C VAL A 48 2.47 -12.45 15.63
N GLN A 49 1.92 -11.72 16.58
CA GLN A 49 2.56 -11.42 17.87
C GLN A 49 1.54 -11.64 18.97
N ALA A 50 1.92 -12.35 20.02
CA ALA A 50 1.05 -12.67 21.16
C ALA A 50 -0.30 -13.30 20.75
N GLY A 51 -0.29 -14.13 19.70
CA GLY A 51 -1.47 -14.86 19.25
C GLY A 51 -2.45 -14.07 18.36
N SER A 52 -2.16 -12.82 17.98
CA SER A 52 -2.98 -12.07 17.02
C SER A 52 -2.18 -11.44 15.89
N ALA A 53 -2.83 -11.27 14.74
CA ALA A 53 -2.23 -10.70 13.54
C ALA A 53 -1.88 -9.21 13.73
N ARG A 54 -0.66 -8.84 13.38
CA ARG A 54 -0.18 -7.45 13.38
C ARG A 54 -0.12 -6.86 11.98
N TYR A 55 0.26 -7.67 11.00
CA TYR A 55 0.42 -7.28 9.61
C TYR A 55 0.01 -8.40 8.66
N VAL A 56 -0.58 -8.06 7.53
CA VAL A 56 -0.73 -8.95 6.37
C VAL A 56 -0.13 -8.30 5.13
N GLY A 57 0.47 -9.09 4.25
CA GLY A 57 0.92 -8.63 2.95
C GLY A 57 0.92 -9.73 1.89
N VAL A 58 1.00 -9.31 0.63
CA VAL A 58 1.13 -10.19 -0.53
C VAL A 58 2.57 -10.19 -1.05
N ALA A 59 3.01 -11.37 -1.47
CA ALA A 59 4.20 -11.54 -2.30
C ALA A 59 3.76 -11.98 -3.70
N SER A 60 3.81 -11.07 -4.67
CA SER A 60 3.40 -11.32 -6.06
C SER A 60 4.33 -12.29 -6.80
N ARG A 61 5.61 -12.36 -6.40
CA ARG A 61 6.62 -13.25 -7.01
C ARG A 61 7.07 -14.37 -6.09
N SER A 62 7.52 -14.04 -4.88
CA SER A 62 8.15 -14.99 -3.97
C SER A 62 8.04 -14.54 -2.52
N LEU A 63 7.41 -15.36 -1.68
CA LEU A 63 7.34 -15.16 -0.23
C LEU A 63 8.74 -15.03 0.38
N ALA A 64 9.67 -15.93 0.01
CA ALA A 64 11.06 -15.88 0.47
C ALA A 64 11.75 -14.54 0.17
N ARG A 65 11.62 -14.04 -1.07
CA ARG A 65 12.21 -12.75 -1.46
C ARG A 65 11.56 -11.60 -0.71
N ARG A 66 10.22 -11.62 -0.59
CA ARG A 66 9.46 -10.56 0.07
C ARG A 66 9.81 -10.44 1.55
N LEU A 67 9.95 -11.57 2.25
CA LEU A 67 10.38 -11.62 3.63
C LEU A 67 11.83 -11.15 3.78
N TYR A 68 12.75 -11.66 2.97
CA TYR A 68 14.15 -11.23 3.00
C TYR A 68 14.32 -9.71 2.87
N MET A 69 13.54 -9.04 2.01
CA MET A 69 13.63 -7.59 1.81
C MET A 69 13.25 -6.75 3.03
N TYR A 70 12.47 -7.29 3.99
CA TYR A 70 12.21 -6.57 5.23
C TYR A 70 13.46 -6.40 6.09
N GLY A 71 14.41 -7.32 6.03
CA GLY A 71 15.70 -7.18 6.71
C GLY A 71 16.66 -6.19 6.04
N ARG A 72 16.42 -5.89 4.76
CA ARG A 72 17.28 -5.04 3.92
C ARG A 72 16.43 -4.06 3.10
N PRO A 73 15.72 -3.14 3.76
CA PRO A 73 14.86 -2.20 3.06
C PRO A 73 15.69 -1.28 2.15
N GLY A 74 15.27 -1.11 0.91
CA GLY A 74 15.78 -0.04 0.05
C GLY A 74 15.36 1.33 0.58
N VAL A 75 16.13 2.38 0.28
CA VAL A 75 15.92 3.75 0.81
C VAL A 75 14.54 4.35 0.47
N SER A 76 13.88 3.89 -0.59
CA SER A 76 12.54 4.33 -0.98
C SER A 76 11.41 3.42 -0.45
N GLN A 77 11.74 2.23 0.08
CA GLN A 77 10.75 1.22 0.49
C GLN A 77 10.13 1.53 1.86
N ARG A 78 9.34 2.59 1.97
CA ARG A 78 8.79 3.10 3.25
C ARG A 78 8.08 2.04 4.09
N THR A 79 7.30 1.15 3.46
CA THR A 79 6.66 0.02 4.16
C THR A 79 7.68 -0.92 4.78
N ASN A 80 8.76 -1.24 4.05
CA ASN A 80 9.80 -2.12 4.55
C ASN A 80 10.64 -1.41 5.62
N ILE A 81 10.95 -0.12 5.45
CA ILE A 81 11.65 0.69 6.46
C ILE A 81 10.84 0.71 7.76
N ARG A 82 9.55 1.03 7.69
CA ARG A 82 8.66 1.10 8.85
C ARG A 82 8.49 -0.26 9.52
N LEU A 83 8.25 -1.31 8.75
CA LEU A 83 8.10 -2.66 9.30
C LEU A 83 9.42 -3.18 9.87
N ASN A 84 10.56 -2.87 9.25
CA ASN A 84 11.87 -3.19 9.80
C ASN A 84 12.05 -2.54 11.18
N ALA A 85 11.77 -1.24 11.30
CA ALA A 85 11.84 -0.53 12.57
C ALA A 85 10.90 -1.16 13.63
N ALA A 86 9.62 -1.33 13.30
CA ALA A 86 8.64 -1.91 14.22
C ALA A 86 9.04 -3.33 14.67
N LEU A 87 9.47 -4.19 13.76
CA LEU A 87 9.90 -5.55 14.09
C LEU A 87 11.13 -5.54 15.00
N ARG A 88 12.11 -4.67 14.75
CA ARG A 88 13.30 -4.56 15.60
C ARG A 88 12.96 -4.08 17.00
N ASP A 89 12.06 -3.12 17.13
CA ASP A 89 11.60 -2.61 18.43
C ASP A 89 10.91 -3.72 19.24
N GLU A 90 10.02 -4.50 18.60
CA GLU A 90 9.35 -5.63 19.26
C GLU A 90 10.36 -6.70 19.72
N LEU A 91 11.30 -7.08 18.85
CA LEU A 91 12.32 -8.08 19.18
C LEU A 91 13.27 -7.61 20.29
N ALA A 92 13.62 -6.32 20.30
CA ALA A 92 14.44 -5.73 21.36
C ALA A 92 13.74 -5.74 22.73
N ASN A 93 12.40 -5.67 22.74
CA ASN A 93 11.58 -5.81 23.94
C ASN A 93 11.36 -7.28 24.36
N GLY A 94 11.97 -8.24 23.66
CA GLY A 94 11.83 -9.67 23.94
C GLY A 94 10.53 -10.29 23.40
N ASN A 95 9.77 -9.56 22.59
CA ASN A 95 8.55 -10.09 21.97
C ASN A 95 8.90 -11.02 20.81
N ILE A 96 8.05 -12.02 20.60
CA ILE A 96 8.17 -12.97 19.48
C ILE A 96 7.20 -12.55 18.38
N VAL A 97 7.71 -12.48 17.15
CA VAL A 97 6.90 -12.23 15.95
C VAL A 97 7.05 -13.39 14.98
N ASP A 98 6.02 -14.23 14.91
CA ASP A 98 5.93 -15.36 13.99
C ASP A 98 5.41 -14.93 12.62
N VAL A 99 5.74 -15.71 11.59
CA VAL A 99 5.27 -15.52 10.23
C VAL A 99 4.50 -16.75 9.76
N TYR A 100 3.28 -16.52 9.33
CA TYR A 100 2.40 -17.53 8.75
C TYR A 100 2.20 -17.22 7.28
N VAL A 101 2.15 -18.24 6.42
CA VAL A 101 2.01 -18.09 4.97
C VAL A 101 0.89 -18.94 4.40
N ALA A 102 0.25 -18.46 3.35
CA ALA A 102 -0.75 -19.21 2.59
C ALA A 102 -0.54 -18.98 1.08
N ASN A 103 -0.94 -19.95 0.28
CA ASN A 103 -0.96 -19.86 -1.17
C ASN A 103 -2.35 -20.25 -1.69
N PRO A 104 -3.36 -19.39 -1.54
CA PRO A 104 -4.69 -19.66 -2.06
C PRO A 104 -4.64 -19.77 -3.59
N PRO A 105 -5.43 -20.68 -4.19
CA PRO A 105 -5.46 -20.83 -5.64
C PRO A 105 -6.05 -19.60 -6.31
N ASP A 106 -5.59 -19.32 -7.53
CA ASP A 106 -6.20 -18.30 -8.38
C ASP A 106 -7.57 -18.74 -8.91
N LEU A 107 -8.47 -17.79 -9.08
CA LEU A 107 -9.79 -18.00 -9.67
C LEU A 107 -9.78 -17.59 -11.14
N LYS A 108 -10.56 -18.28 -11.98
CA LYS A 108 -10.87 -17.83 -13.34
C LYS A 108 -12.21 -17.11 -13.36
N TRP A 109 -12.21 -15.89 -13.90
CA TRP A 109 -13.43 -15.10 -14.09
C TRP A 109 -13.47 -14.55 -15.51
N ASN A 110 -14.38 -15.07 -16.34
CA ASN A 110 -14.54 -14.66 -17.74
C ASN A 110 -13.23 -14.63 -18.54
N GLY A 111 -12.39 -15.66 -18.37
CA GLY A 111 -11.08 -15.76 -19.04
C GLY A 111 -9.93 -15.01 -18.33
N TRP A 112 -10.22 -14.16 -17.36
CA TRP A 112 -9.21 -13.47 -16.55
C TRP A 112 -8.76 -14.35 -15.37
N THR A 113 -7.49 -14.26 -15.02
CA THR A 113 -6.97 -14.82 -13.76
C THR A 113 -7.12 -13.78 -12.67
N VAL A 114 -7.87 -14.12 -11.62
CA VAL A 114 -8.02 -13.31 -10.42
C VAL A 114 -7.12 -13.92 -9.34
N SER A 115 -6.22 -13.10 -8.78
CA SER A 115 -5.28 -13.57 -7.77
C SER A 115 -6.00 -13.98 -6.49
N GLY A 116 -5.83 -15.24 -6.08
CA GLY A 116 -6.32 -15.71 -4.79
C GLY A 116 -5.62 -14.98 -3.63
N ALA A 117 -4.32 -14.71 -3.81
CA ALA A 117 -3.49 -14.10 -2.77
C ALA A 117 -3.89 -12.64 -2.51
N GLU A 118 -4.03 -11.83 -3.56
CA GLU A 118 -4.48 -10.44 -3.41
C GLU A 118 -5.92 -10.36 -2.88
N GLY A 119 -6.79 -11.27 -3.34
CA GLY A 119 -8.16 -11.37 -2.84
C GLY A 119 -8.21 -11.65 -1.33
N LEU A 120 -7.39 -12.61 -0.86
CA LEU A 120 -7.31 -13.00 0.54
C LEU A 120 -6.72 -11.88 1.41
N GLU A 121 -5.62 -11.24 0.99
CA GLU A 121 -5.06 -10.10 1.72
C GLU A 121 -6.09 -8.97 1.87
N ALA A 122 -6.74 -8.60 0.77
CA ALA A 122 -7.72 -7.53 0.79
C ALA A 122 -8.94 -7.87 1.68
N ALA A 123 -9.36 -9.14 1.71
CA ALA A 123 -10.40 -9.61 2.62
C ALA A 123 -9.96 -9.47 4.09
N ILE A 124 -8.75 -9.93 4.43
CA ILE A 124 -8.21 -9.84 5.79
C ILE A 124 -8.08 -8.37 6.24
N ILE A 125 -7.55 -7.49 5.39
CA ILE A 125 -7.41 -6.05 5.69
C ILE A 125 -8.76 -5.39 5.94
N ARG A 126 -9.82 -5.80 5.24
CA ARG A 126 -11.18 -5.24 5.42
C ARG A 126 -11.88 -5.79 6.66
N SER A 127 -11.63 -7.04 7.03
CA SER A 127 -12.39 -7.74 8.06
C SER A 127 -11.77 -7.65 9.47
N PHE A 128 -10.47 -7.40 9.59
CA PHE A 128 -9.77 -7.52 10.88
C PHE A 128 -8.89 -6.33 11.20
N ARG A 129 -8.80 -5.94 12.47
CA ARG A 129 -7.84 -4.94 12.94
C ARG A 129 -6.41 -5.46 12.80
N LEU A 130 -5.59 -4.72 12.05
CA LEU A 130 -4.19 -5.03 11.76
C LEU A 130 -3.34 -3.78 12.02
N PRO A 131 -2.77 -3.63 13.23
CA PRO A 131 -2.10 -2.41 13.67
C PRO A 131 -0.99 -1.90 12.74
N TRP A 132 -0.32 -2.79 12.00
CA TRP A 132 0.81 -2.40 11.14
C TRP A 132 0.42 -2.25 9.66
N ASN A 133 -0.81 -2.58 9.26
CA ASN A 133 -1.34 -2.23 7.95
C ASN A 133 -1.84 -0.79 7.98
N GLN A 134 -1.20 0.08 7.19
CA GLN A 134 -1.70 1.44 7.00
C GLN A 134 -2.95 1.38 6.13
N ARG A 135 -4.12 1.56 6.75
CA ARG A 135 -5.34 1.83 6.01
C ARG A 135 -5.30 3.27 5.54
N GLY A 136 -5.40 3.50 4.24
CA GLY A 136 -5.93 4.78 3.77
C GLY A 136 -7.28 4.99 4.46
N THR A 137 -7.57 6.19 4.95
CA THR A 137 -8.91 6.53 5.42
C THR A 137 -9.88 6.38 4.25
N VAL A 138 -10.51 5.22 4.12
CA VAL A 138 -11.66 5.04 3.25
C VAL A 138 -12.84 5.68 3.98
N PRO A 139 -13.53 6.67 3.39
CA PRO A 139 -14.80 7.15 3.95
C PRO A 139 -15.77 5.98 4.04
N ALA A 140 -16.49 5.89 5.16
CA ALA A 140 -17.52 4.88 5.38
C ALA A 140 -18.45 4.76 4.16
N VAL A 141 -18.79 3.51 3.84
CA VAL A 141 -19.67 3.09 2.74
C VAL A 141 -20.90 4.00 2.61
N ILE A 142 -21.14 4.48 1.39
CA ILE A 142 -22.33 5.24 0.99
C ILE A 142 -23.56 4.31 1.07
N PRO A 143 -24.66 4.67 1.76
CA PRO A 143 -25.92 3.98 1.61
C PRO A 143 -26.54 4.33 0.25
N SER A 144 -27.16 3.32 -0.35
CA SER A 144 -27.76 3.28 -1.68
C SER A 144 -28.65 4.48 -2.04
N ALA A 145 -28.59 4.81 -3.34
CA ALA A 145 -29.27 5.84 -4.10
C ALA A 145 -30.64 6.35 -3.61
N SER A 146 -30.83 7.66 -3.75
CA SER A 146 -32.06 8.25 -4.31
C SER A 146 -31.75 9.56 -5.04
N THR A 147 -32.17 9.55 -6.29
CA THR A 147 -32.40 10.58 -7.31
C THR A 147 -32.58 12.03 -6.82
N GLU A 148 -31.85 12.97 -7.42
CA GLU A 148 -32.35 14.15 -8.17
C GLU A 148 -31.25 15.22 -8.40
N LEU A 149 -31.22 15.77 -9.61
CA LEU A 149 -30.51 16.99 -10.05
C LEU A 149 -31.58 17.86 -10.74
N PRO A 150 -31.35 19.16 -11.00
CA PRO A 150 -30.51 20.18 -10.36
C PRO A 150 -31.34 21.46 -10.04
N GLN A 151 -30.75 22.51 -9.45
CA GLN A 151 -30.90 23.91 -9.91
C GLN A 151 -29.83 24.84 -9.31
N ALA A 152 -29.47 25.86 -10.10
CA ALA A 152 -28.39 26.82 -9.92
C ALA A 152 -28.80 28.01 -9.03
N ASN A 153 -27.82 28.68 -8.42
CA ASN A 153 -27.71 30.15 -8.48
C ASN A 153 -26.36 30.68 -7.94
N SER A 154 -25.92 31.74 -8.62
CA SER A 154 -24.89 32.75 -8.29
C SER A 154 -25.16 33.42 -6.93
N SER A 155 -24.27 34.15 -6.23
CA SER A 155 -23.10 34.97 -6.58
C SER A 155 -22.37 35.38 -5.28
N ASP A 156 -21.07 35.64 -5.45
CA ASP A 156 -20.25 36.67 -4.78
C ASP A 156 -19.71 36.54 -3.34
N SER A 157 -18.52 37.13 -3.22
CA SER A 157 -17.82 37.68 -2.05
C SER A 157 -16.78 36.80 -1.29
N THR A 158 -15.52 37.11 -1.61
CA THR A 158 -14.38 37.42 -0.73
C THR A 158 -14.24 36.67 0.59
N HIS A 159 -13.11 35.97 0.79
CA HIS A 159 -12.16 36.25 1.87
C HIS A 159 -10.90 35.36 1.84
N ALA A 160 -9.75 36.04 2.02
CA ALA A 160 -8.52 35.58 2.65
C ALA A 160 -7.68 34.50 1.94
N PHE A 161 -6.68 34.99 1.20
CA PHE A 161 -5.38 34.35 1.05
C PHE A 161 -4.77 34.10 2.45
N GLY A 162 -5.01 32.91 2.99
CA GLY A 162 -4.41 32.42 4.22
C GLY A 162 -3.31 31.40 3.89
N SER A 163 -2.08 31.76 4.22
CA SER A 163 -0.86 30.98 4.13
C SER A 163 -0.99 29.57 4.74
N ALA A 164 -1.17 28.56 3.89
CA ALA A 164 -0.97 27.17 4.31
C ALA A 164 0.54 26.87 4.34
N ALA A 165 1.06 26.77 5.56
CA ALA A 165 2.44 26.45 5.90
C ALA A 165 3.06 25.33 5.03
N PRO A 166 4.37 25.42 4.71
CA PRO A 166 5.08 24.48 3.83
C PRO A 166 5.08 23.01 4.28
N ASP A 167 4.67 22.72 5.51
CA ASP A 167 4.68 21.37 6.10
C ASP A 167 3.56 20.45 5.56
N GLN A 168 2.34 20.95 5.38
CA GLN A 168 1.17 20.12 5.01
C GLN A 168 1.12 19.75 3.52
N ARG A 169 1.55 20.66 2.64
CA ARG A 169 1.65 20.39 1.19
C ARG A 169 2.76 19.39 0.89
N THR A 170 3.86 19.46 1.62
CA THR A 170 4.99 18.53 1.49
C THR A 170 4.58 17.12 1.94
N LYS A 171 3.88 16.99 3.08
CA LYS A 171 3.31 15.72 3.55
C LYS A 171 2.33 15.10 2.55
N THR A 172 1.46 15.91 1.94
CA THR A 172 0.48 15.41 0.95
C THR A 172 1.16 14.96 -0.34
N ALA A 173 2.10 15.74 -0.86
CA ALA A 173 2.85 15.38 -2.06
C ALA A 173 3.70 14.13 -1.85
N ASP A 174 4.28 13.94 -0.67
CA ASP A 174 5.03 12.73 -0.35
C ASP A 174 4.10 11.50 -0.26
N ARG A 175 2.91 11.61 0.34
CA ARG A 175 1.90 10.52 0.31
C ARG A 175 1.48 10.11 -1.10
N ILE A 176 1.38 11.06 -2.02
CA ILE A 176 1.08 10.79 -3.43
C ILE A 176 2.20 9.99 -4.10
N ARG A 177 3.47 10.38 -3.87
CA ARG A 177 4.62 9.67 -4.43
C ARG A 177 4.76 8.26 -3.87
N ASP A 178 4.53 8.09 -2.58
CA ASP A 178 4.58 6.78 -1.92
C ASP A 178 3.52 5.82 -2.46
N TYR A 179 2.33 6.34 -2.71
CA TYR A 179 1.24 5.56 -3.28
C TYR A 179 1.56 5.19 -4.74
N ALA A 180 2.08 6.14 -5.52
CA ALA A 180 2.52 5.87 -6.89
C ALA A 180 3.59 4.76 -6.95
N GLU A 181 4.55 4.80 -6.03
CA GLU A 181 5.61 3.80 -5.93
C GLU A 181 5.08 2.41 -5.57
N SER A 182 4.42 2.31 -4.42
CA SER A 182 3.94 1.02 -3.91
C SER A 182 2.89 0.35 -4.80
N ARG A 183 2.07 1.14 -5.51
CA ARG A 183 0.95 0.60 -6.28
C ARG A 183 1.21 0.45 -7.77
N PHE A 184 2.11 1.24 -8.35
CA PHE A 184 2.34 1.24 -9.79
C PHE A 184 3.79 0.89 -10.14
N PHE A 185 4.76 1.58 -9.55
CA PHE A 185 6.16 1.40 -9.95
C PHE A 185 6.76 0.09 -9.41
N ASP A 186 6.59 -0.22 -8.14
CA ASP A 186 7.11 -1.45 -7.54
C ASP A 186 6.54 -2.70 -8.24
N PRO A 187 5.21 -2.81 -8.46
CA PRO A 187 4.66 -3.94 -9.20
C PRO A 187 5.14 -4.01 -10.64
N ALA A 188 5.36 -2.87 -11.30
CA ALA A 188 5.82 -2.84 -12.68
C ALA A 188 7.30 -3.21 -12.83
N ARG A 189 8.18 -2.75 -11.92
CA ARG A 189 9.57 -3.22 -11.84
C ARG A 189 9.61 -4.72 -11.57
N ASP A 190 8.79 -5.16 -10.63
CA ASP A 190 8.70 -6.57 -10.29
C ASP A 190 8.18 -7.40 -11.47
N ALA A 191 7.30 -6.84 -12.30
CA ALA A 191 6.81 -7.45 -13.53
C ALA A 191 7.78 -7.34 -14.72
N GLY A 192 8.95 -6.69 -14.57
CA GLY A 192 9.90 -6.45 -15.65
C GLY A 192 9.34 -5.55 -16.75
N ARG A 193 8.30 -4.77 -16.46
CA ARG A 193 7.77 -3.78 -17.38
C ARG A 193 8.75 -2.61 -17.40
N SER A 194 9.03 -2.09 -18.59
CA SER A 194 9.77 -0.85 -18.74
C SER A 194 8.87 0.38 -18.68
N ILE A 195 7.54 0.22 -18.84
CA ILE A 195 6.59 1.34 -18.95
C ILE A 195 5.42 1.16 -17.98
N VAL A 196 5.02 2.27 -17.34
CA VAL A 196 3.91 2.34 -16.39
C VAL A 196 3.04 3.56 -16.68
N GLU A 197 1.74 3.36 -16.79
CA GLU A 197 0.77 4.45 -16.87
C GLU A 197 0.06 4.62 -15.52
N ILE A 198 -0.02 5.86 -15.04
CA ILE A 198 -0.62 6.23 -13.77
C ILE A 198 -1.69 7.30 -14.02
N SER A 199 -2.92 7.02 -13.59
CA SER A 199 -4.01 7.98 -13.64
C SER A 199 -4.04 8.87 -12.39
N ALA A 200 -4.18 10.18 -12.59
CA ALA A 200 -4.32 11.13 -11.48
C ALA A 200 -5.59 10.88 -10.65
N ARG A 201 -6.67 10.40 -11.30
CA ARG A 201 -7.92 10.00 -10.61
C ARG A 201 -7.71 8.81 -9.70
N GLU A 202 -7.02 7.79 -10.17
CA GLU A 202 -6.81 6.58 -9.38
C GLU A 202 -6.05 6.88 -8.07
N ILE A 203 -5.02 7.73 -8.13
CA ILE A 203 -4.30 8.18 -6.94
C ILE A 203 -5.17 9.05 -6.04
N HIS A 204 -5.90 10.01 -6.63
CA HIS A 204 -6.77 10.90 -5.87
C HIS A 204 -7.83 10.12 -5.08
N ASP A 205 -8.49 9.18 -5.74
CA ASP A 205 -9.59 8.40 -5.18
C ASP A 205 -9.08 7.40 -4.15
N ALA A 206 -7.97 6.72 -4.42
CA ALA A 206 -7.38 5.75 -3.48
C ALA A 206 -6.84 6.39 -2.19
N LEU A 207 -6.34 7.63 -2.27
CA LEU A 207 -5.86 8.36 -1.10
C LEU A 207 -6.96 9.15 -0.38
N GLY A 208 -8.19 9.12 -0.87
CA GLY A 208 -9.33 9.85 -0.31
C GLY A 208 -9.10 11.36 -0.24
N LEU A 209 -8.31 11.91 -1.17
CA LEU A 209 -7.98 13.33 -1.16
C LEU A 209 -9.21 14.16 -1.58
N ARG A 210 -9.31 15.38 -1.06
CA ARG A 210 -10.41 16.31 -1.40
C ARG A 210 -9.84 17.52 -2.11
N ASN A 211 -10.36 17.87 -3.28
CA ASN A 211 -9.94 19.02 -4.10
C ASN A 211 -8.42 19.06 -4.35
N ALA A 212 -7.78 17.90 -4.48
CA ALA A 212 -6.32 17.79 -4.50
C ALA A 212 -5.72 17.41 -5.85
N PHE A 213 -6.50 17.43 -6.94
CA PHE A 213 -5.99 17.13 -8.29
C PHE A 213 -4.76 17.98 -8.68
N PRO A 214 -4.67 19.29 -8.36
CA PRO A 214 -3.45 20.05 -8.60
C PRO A 214 -2.23 19.49 -7.84
N SER A 215 -2.42 19.06 -6.58
CA SER A 215 -1.35 18.46 -5.78
C SER A 215 -0.91 17.09 -6.31
N VAL A 216 -1.86 16.27 -6.77
CA VAL A 216 -1.59 14.98 -7.43
C VAL A 216 -0.81 15.20 -8.72
N CYS A 217 -1.30 16.07 -9.58
CA CYS A 217 -0.66 16.38 -10.86
C CYS A 217 0.75 16.96 -10.66
N GLN A 218 0.92 17.87 -9.70
CA GLN A 218 2.23 18.45 -9.38
C GLN A 218 3.20 17.42 -8.80
N ALA A 219 2.73 16.51 -7.96
CA ALA A 219 3.55 15.45 -7.37
C ALA A 219 4.02 14.44 -8.43
N LEU A 220 3.16 14.07 -9.37
CA LEU A 220 3.44 13.18 -10.49
C LEU A 220 4.31 13.85 -11.57
N SER A 221 4.11 15.12 -11.89
CA SER A 221 4.96 15.82 -12.87
C SER A 221 6.30 16.30 -12.31
N GLY A 222 6.51 16.23 -11.00
CA GLY A 222 7.66 16.83 -10.33
C GLY A 222 8.90 15.94 -10.34
N ARG A 223 10.10 16.54 -10.43
CA ARG A 223 11.39 15.82 -10.44
C ARG A 223 11.59 14.87 -9.25
N LYS A 224 11.04 15.19 -8.08
CA LYS A 224 11.17 14.36 -6.87
C LYS A 224 10.60 12.95 -7.05
N ILE A 225 9.56 12.73 -7.86
CA ILE A 225 9.06 11.35 -8.10
C ILE A 225 10.00 10.58 -9.04
N ALA A 226 10.56 11.25 -10.04
CA ALA A 226 11.53 10.67 -10.96
C ALA A 226 12.80 10.21 -10.22
N GLU A 227 13.29 11.05 -9.30
CA GLU A 227 14.47 10.76 -8.47
C GLU A 227 14.19 9.66 -7.44
N LEU A 228 13.14 9.82 -6.63
CA LEU A 228 12.83 8.89 -5.54
C LEU A 228 12.51 7.50 -6.08
N CYS A 229 11.70 7.45 -7.13
CA CYS A 229 11.28 6.19 -7.69
C CYS A 229 12.23 5.73 -8.80
N ARG A 230 13.27 6.44 -9.24
CA ARG A 230 14.07 6.04 -10.42
C ARG A 230 13.21 5.76 -11.66
N VAL A 231 12.45 6.76 -12.06
CA VAL A 231 11.59 6.71 -13.25
C VAL A 231 11.80 7.93 -14.11
N ASN A 232 11.59 7.80 -15.40
CA ASN A 232 11.56 8.94 -16.32
C ASN A 232 10.13 9.19 -16.78
N LEU A 233 9.63 10.43 -16.64
CA LEU A 233 8.31 10.77 -17.15
C LEU A 233 8.40 10.95 -18.67
N THR A 234 7.81 10.03 -19.43
CA THR A 234 7.89 10.05 -20.90
C THR A 234 6.72 10.78 -21.53
N ARG A 235 5.52 10.66 -20.96
CA ARG A 235 4.33 11.30 -21.54
C ARG A 235 3.32 11.73 -20.48
N ARG A 236 2.71 12.89 -20.68
CA ARG A 236 1.48 13.31 -19.98
C ARG A 236 0.32 13.30 -20.98
N ILE A 237 -0.78 12.67 -20.61
CA ILE A 237 -2.00 12.58 -21.42
C ILE A 237 -3.09 13.39 -20.72
N GLY A 238 -3.75 14.30 -21.46
CA GLY A 238 -4.82 15.14 -20.94
C GLY A 238 -4.37 16.51 -20.39
N PRO A 239 -5.35 17.34 -19.95
CA PRO A 239 -5.09 18.69 -19.46
C PRO A 239 -4.34 18.69 -18.13
N SER A 240 -3.71 19.81 -17.76
CA SER A 240 -3.06 19.96 -16.45
C SER A 240 -4.09 20.01 -15.32
N ASN A 241 -3.74 19.51 -14.14
CA ASN A 241 -4.53 19.58 -12.91
C ASN A 241 -5.95 18.97 -13.03
N SER A 242 -6.11 17.91 -13.84
CA SER A 242 -7.40 17.29 -14.09
C SER A 242 -7.47 15.86 -13.54
N SER A 243 -8.71 15.41 -13.30
CA SER A 243 -9.01 14.00 -12.99
C SER A 243 -8.81 13.07 -14.18
N THR A 244 -8.77 13.59 -15.40
CA THR A 244 -8.54 12.81 -16.63
C THR A 244 -7.07 12.76 -17.04
N THR A 245 -6.18 13.37 -16.25
CA THR A 245 -4.74 13.38 -16.54
C THR A 245 -4.12 12.02 -16.24
N ALA A 246 -3.35 11.48 -17.18
CA ALA A 246 -2.52 10.29 -16.98
C ALA A 246 -1.05 10.58 -17.27
N TYR A 247 -0.17 9.84 -16.60
CA TYR A 247 1.28 9.99 -16.67
C TYR A 247 1.90 8.65 -17.03
N VAL A 248 2.65 8.63 -18.12
CA VAL A 248 3.40 7.46 -18.58
C VAL A 248 4.85 7.64 -18.17
N TYR A 249 5.37 6.67 -17.44
CA TYR A 249 6.74 6.62 -16.98
C TYR A 249 7.47 5.45 -17.60
N GLU A 250 8.75 5.66 -17.89
CA GLU A 250 9.71 4.62 -18.12
C GLU A 250 10.44 4.30 -16.81
N LEU A 251 10.59 3.02 -16.50
CA LEU A 251 11.31 2.55 -15.33
C LEU A 251 12.80 2.49 -15.66
N LEU A 252 13.61 3.17 -14.85
CA LEU A 252 15.07 3.12 -14.97
C LEU A 252 15.59 1.94 -14.13
N GLU A 253 16.63 1.27 -14.64
CA GLU A 253 17.31 0.16 -13.96
C GLU A 253 18.05 0.60 -12.68
#